data_AF-A0A6C0JXQ3-F1
#
_entry.id   AF-A0A6C0JXQ3-F1
#
_cell.length_a   1.000
_cell.length_b   1.000
_cell.length_c   1.000
_cell.angle_alpha   90.00
_cell.angle_beta   90.00
_cell.angle_gamma   90.00
#
_symmetry.space_group_name_H-M   'P 1'
#
loop_
_entity.id
_entity.type
_entity.pdbx_description
1 polymer ?
#
loop_
_entity_poly.entity_id
_entity_poly.type
_entity_poly.pdbx_seq_one_letter_code
_entity_poly.pdbx_strand_id
1 'polypeptide(L)'
;MPFFTRSNKTGASAEKNYGNVHFISFYSAVLARFAYFSDKNFLEQYNKIIGPIIPVSILTAMDSIRDIPQILEDETTFDLINNPLNLPLFTYGGKKFIAFDDMAKKINMINGEVKETYELTEDELLQRGAYGNVQYISIATSNYGEIYVVADKRMPNCIWVVFRGTYSGKTAGAYTKPTSLIPIYVGNTEGKRESYLYGIFKLLTDSIHAIIEAMRYLAVNHLHAERPESIKVFTTGHSLGGALSTIFAYTWMHVRTIAPYNTSPYDVLTSKICCVSLGSPRCVNNDISELFCGYVQREKITFLRVTTRGDPVPSMPFKAAYFSHPCSDSVSANKNLRELVSEDCNGLYKITTGKPGVYYDKSLDCTNKKGRTYLPNPLKHTIYLNILYRSAVDIQKFLKSTVSAAEIQRTPNKNTECRLIIYDSDKKEYRDVFFDVNAARLKPVVDTRDVDVDEKGWKTLKNGGGISMFGSKKSGTGAGLNTPKDVSEDIRMTLKVFDSLIASATVFDITGPLPMQGLLQDPFAQVNAKEVAPNICVKITPVAEALTTGGRRTRKRKVTHRRIVNKKNKKTRRH
;
A
#
# COMPACT_ATOMS: atom_id res chain seq x y z
N MET A 1 9.36 54.82 39.00
CA MET A 1 9.15 53.60 38.19
C MET A 1 10.37 53.39 37.30
N PRO A 2 11.28 52.44 37.59
CA PRO A 2 12.38 52.13 36.69
C PRO A 2 11.96 51.04 35.70
N PHE A 3 12.27 51.26 34.43
CA PHE A 3 12.14 50.30 33.34
C PHE A 3 13.13 49.15 33.56
N PHE A 4 12.61 47.94 33.79
CA PHE A 4 13.42 46.72 33.71
C PHE A 4 13.63 46.36 32.24
N THR A 5 14.85 46.53 31.76
CA THR A 5 15.33 45.92 30.51
C THR A 5 15.42 44.41 30.72
N ARG A 6 14.62 43.68 29.96
CA ARG A 6 14.59 42.21 29.96
C ARG A 6 15.86 41.72 29.26
N SER A 7 16.79 41.13 30.01
CA SER A 7 17.97 40.50 29.41
C SER A 7 17.51 39.34 28.52
N ASN A 8 17.88 39.38 27.24
CA ASN A 8 17.77 38.24 26.34
C ASN A 8 18.73 37.15 26.82
N LYS A 9 18.24 36.25 27.66
CA LYS A 9 18.86 34.93 27.84
C LYS A 9 18.68 34.21 26.51
N THR A 10 19.77 34.01 25.78
CA THR A 10 19.91 33.00 24.73
C THR A 10 19.60 31.65 25.37
N GLY A 11 18.34 31.23 25.29
CA GLY A 11 17.92 29.93 25.75
C GLY A 11 18.68 28.87 24.97
N ALA A 12 19.38 27.99 25.68
CA ALA A 12 19.83 26.72 25.12
C ALA A 12 18.64 26.12 24.36
N SER A 13 18.78 25.89 23.06
CA SER A 13 17.72 25.26 22.29
C SER A 13 17.43 23.93 22.95
N ALA A 14 16.21 23.75 23.45
CA ALA A 14 15.80 22.47 24.01
C ALA A 14 16.15 21.37 22.99
N GLU A 15 16.90 20.37 23.44
CA GLU A 15 17.35 19.26 22.59
C GLU A 15 16.14 18.66 21.88
N LYS A 16 16.19 18.63 20.54
CA LYS A 16 15.07 18.11 19.74
C LYS A 16 14.90 16.64 20.02
N ASN A 17 13.68 16.25 20.39
CA ASN A 17 13.34 14.86 20.62
C ASN A 17 12.60 14.29 19.41
N TYR A 18 13.26 13.41 18.66
CA TYR A 18 12.64 12.65 17.57
C TYR A 18 11.79 11.48 18.10
N GLY A 19 12.15 10.93 19.26
CA GLY A 19 11.51 9.75 19.85
C GLY A 19 12.03 8.45 19.25
N ASN A 20 11.23 7.38 19.33
CA ASN A 20 11.56 6.09 18.74
C ASN A 20 11.15 6.08 17.25
N VAL A 21 12.10 6.36 16.35
CA VAL A 21 11.87 6.39 14.91
C VAL A 21 13.13 5.97 14.17
N HIS A 22 12.98 5.05 13.22
CA HIS A 22 14.09 4.51 12.42
C HIS A 22 14.27 5.29 11.11
N PHE A 23 15.50 5.36 10.59
CA PHE A 23 15.75 6.03 9.32
C PHE A 23 14.99 5.39 8.15
N ILE A 24 14.80 4.07 8.17
CA ILE A 24 14.02 3.34 7.15
C ILE A 24 12.58 3.86 7.04
N SER A 25 11.98 4.33 8.14
CA SER A 25 10.67 4.94 8.13
C SER A 25 10.66 6.28 7.39
N PHE A 26 11.69 7.10 7.63
CA PHE A 26 11.87 8.37 6.92
C PHE A 26 12.11 8.15 5.42
N TYR A 27 13.02 7.24 5.07
CA TYR A 27 13.30 6.87 3.68
C TYR A 27 12.04 6.37 2.96
N SER A 28 11.25 5.53 3.63
CA SER A 28 9.97 5.04 3.12
C SER A 28 8.94 6.16 2.95
N ALA A 29 8.90 7.15 3.86
CA ALA A 29 8.05 8.33 3.70
C ALA A 29 8.45 9.20 2.51
N VAL A 30 9.73 9.24 2.14
CA VAL A 30 10.20 9.92 0.93
C VAL A 30 9.76 9.15 -0.32
N LEU A 31 10.00 7.83 -0.37
CA LEU A 31 9.58 7.00 -1.52
C LEU A 31 8.07 7.00 -1.73
N ALA A 32 7.29 6.84 -0.65
CA ALA A 32 5.84 6.89 -0.72
C ALA A 32 5.32 8.24 -1.21
N ARG A 33 6.06 9.34 -0.96
CA ARG A 33 5.75 10.65 -1.56
C ARG A 33 6.05 10.68 -3.05
N PHE A 34 7.10 10.00 -3.53
CA PHE A 34 7.42 9.94 -4.96
C PHE A 34 6.33 9.27 -5.77
N ALA A 35 5.67 8.25 -5.23
CA ALA A 35 4.59 7.55 -5.93
C ALA A 35 3.39 8.45 -6.32
N TYR A 36 3.30 9.67 -5.80
CA TYR A 36 2.27 10.63 -6.20
C TYR A 36 2.65 11.52 -7.39
N PHE A 37 3.91 11.51 -7.82
CA PHE A 37 4.34 12.16 -9.03
C PHE A 37 3.96 11.35 -10.27
N SER A 38 3.90 12.01 -11.42
CA SER A 38 3.88 11.33 -12.72
C SER A 38 5.20 10.59 -12.94
N ASP A 39 5.24 9.58 -13.79
CA ASP A 39 6.46 8.79 -14.10
C ASP A 39 7.69 9.66 -14.42
N LYS A 40 7.49 10.74 -15.19
CA LYS A 40 8.53 11.74 -15.47
C LYS A 40 9.07 12.36 -14.18
N ASN A 41 8.16 12.91 -13.39
CA ASN A 41 8.50 13.66 -12.19
C ASN A 41 8.99 12.70 -11.09
N PHE A 42 8.56 11.44 -11.09
CA PHE A 42 9.06 10.41 -10.19
C PHE A 42 10.58 10.30 -10.32
N LEU A 43 11.08 10.06 -11.54
CA LEU A 43 12.51 9.89 -11.77
C LEU A 43 13.29 11.18 -11.52
N GLU A 44 12.75 12.32 -11.95
CA GLU A 44 13.40 13.62 -11.74
C GLU A 44 13.58 13.91 -10.24
N GLN A 45 12.52 13.72 -9.46
CA GLN A 45 12.55 13.95 -8.01
C GLN A 45 13.41 12.91 -7.29
N TYR A 46 13.32 11.64 -7.71
CA TYR A 46 14.19 10.57 -7.19
C TYR A 46 15.67 10.95 -7.37
N ASN A 47 16.07 11.37 -8.57
CA ASN A 47 17.46 11.73 -8.85
C ASN A 47 17.91 13.04 -8.20
N LYS A 48 17.00 13.98 -7.89
CA LYS A 48 17.33 15.20 -7.12
C LYS A 48 17.49 14.94 -5.62
N ILE A 49 16.93 13.85 -5.11
CA ILE A 49 16.84 13.58 -3.67
C ILE A 49 17.71 12.40 -3.25
N ILE A 50 17.62 11.27 -3.95
CA ILE A 50 18.37 10.04 -3.64
C ILE A 50 19.76 10.13 -4.24
N GLY A 51 20.79 10.18 -3.39
CA GLY A 51 22.17 10.55 -3.71
C GLY A 51 22.48 11.96 -3.20
N PRO A 52 21.89 13.03 -3.78
CA PRO A 52 22.20 14.41 -3.39
C PRO A 52 21.78 14.78 -1.96
N ILE A 53 20.54 14.46 -1.56
CA ILE A 53 20.00 14.83 -0.24
C ILE A 53 20.04 13.67 0.74
N ILE A 54 19.75 12.45 0.26
CA ILE A 54 19.96 11.20 0.98
C ILE A 54 21.27 10.61 0.45
N PRO A 55 22.38 10.74 1.20
CA PRO A 55 23.71 10.40 0.71
C PRO A 55 23.84 8.95 0.23
N VAL A 56 24.67 8.73 -0.79
CA VAL A 56 24.97 7.38 -1.32
C VAL A 56 25.56 6.46 -0.24
N SER A 57 26.25 7.01 0.75
CA SER A 57 26.76 6.25 1.90
C SER A 57 25.66 5.61 2.74
N ILE A 58 24.53 6.29 2.94
CA ILE A 58 23.34 5.71 3.60
C ILE A 58 22.79 4.57 2.76
N LEU A 59 22.68 4.77 1.43
CA LEU A 59 22.20 3.73 0.51
C LEU A 59 23.10 2.49 0.56
N THR A 60 24.42 2.69 0.53
CA THR A 60 25.42 1.62 0.62
C THR A 60 25.32 0.87 1.95
N ALA A 61 25.10 1.57 3.06
CA ALA A 61 24.88 0.97 4.36
C ALA A 61 23.62 0.09 4.39
N MET A 62 22.49 0.59 3.83
CA MET A 62 21.26 -0.19 3.70
C MET A 62 21.44 -1.42 2.79
N ASP A 63 22.23 -1.29 1.73
CA ASP A 63 22.59 -2.40 0.84
C ASP A 63 23.42 -3.48 1.54
N SER A 64 24.30 -3.06 2.45
CA SER A 64 25.25 -3.96 3.14
C SER A 64 24.63 -4.84 4.21
N ILE A 65 23.39 -4.56 4.63
CA ILE A 65 22.71 -5.39 5.64
C ILE A 65 22.59 -6.83 5.12
N ARG A 66 22.91 -7.79 5.99
CA ARG A 66 22.87 -9.21 5.66
C ARG A 66 21.46 -9.78 5.78
N ASP A 67 20.72 -9.27 6.76
CA ASP A 67 19.36 -9.69 7.04
C ASP A 67 18.44 -8.49 7.18
N ILE A 68 17.21 -8.61 6.71
CA ILE A 68 16.26 -7.49 6.65
C ILE A 68 15.99 -6.86 8.03
N PRO A 69 15.81 -7.61 9.14
CA PRO A 69 15.57 -7.01 10.46
C PRO A 69 16.64 -6.04 10.93
N GLN A 70 17.90 -6.19 10.46
CA GLN A 70 19.00 -5.30 10.81
C GLN A 70 18.74 -3.85 10.38
N ILE A 71 17.85 -3.60 9.42
CA ILE A 71 17.46 -2.25 8.99
C ILE A 71 16.84 -1.40 10.11
N LEU A 72 16.40 -2.04 11.20
CA LEU A 72 15.89 -1.36 12.40
C LEU A 72 17.00 -1.01 13.41
N GLU A 73 18.26 -1.36 13.12
CA GLU A 73 19.40 -1.09 13.98
C GLU A 73 20.23 0.05 13.39
N ASP A 74 19.68 1.27 13.40
CA ASP A 74 20.32 2.45 12.80
C ASP A 74 21.79 2.63 13.27
N GLU A 75 22.04 2.49 14.57
CA GLU A 75 23.38 2.70 15.16
C GLU A 75 24.45 1.78 14.55
N THR A 76 24.12 0.50 14.35
CA THR A 76 25.04 -0.50 13.77
C THR A 76 25.05 -0.45 12.25
N THR A 77 23.87 -0.32 11.64
CA THR A 77 23.72 -0.27 10.17
C THR A 77 24.49 0.88 9.56
N PHE A 78 24.48 2.06 10.20
CA PHE A 78 25.10 3.28 9.67
C PHE A 78 26.42 3.67 10.37
N ASP A 79 26.96 2.82 11.26
CA ASP A 79 28.13 3.09 12.11
C ASP A 79 28.06 4.47 12.81
N LEU A 80 26.95 4.74 13.50
CA LEU A 80 26.69 6.04 14.11
C LEU A 80 27.55 6.30 15.36
N ILE A 81 28.22 5.27 15.88
CA ILE A 81 29.17 5.41 17.00
C ILE A 81 30.38 6.21 16.53
N ASN A 82 31.05 5.75 15.46
CA ASN A 82 32.19 6.42 14.86
C ASN A 82 31.75 7.61 13.99
N ASN A 83 30.52 7.55 13.46
CA ASN A 83 29.92 8.53 12.56
C ASN A 83 30.88 9.02 11.45
N PRO A 84 31.50 8.10 10.67
CA PRO A 84 32.47 8.48 9.64
C PRO A 84 31.83 9.35 8.54
N LEU A 85 30.50 9.30 8.43
CA LEU A 85 29.70 10.03 7.47
C LEU A 85 29.33 11.45 7.93
N ASN A 86 29.71 11.84 9.16
CA ASN A 86 29.35 13.11 9.78
C ASN A 86 27.84 13.42 9.68
N LEU A 87 27.01 12.39 9.86
CA LEU A 87 25.57 12.54 9.79
C LEU A 87 25.08 13.30 11.03
N PRO A 88 24.05 14.15 10.89
CA PRO A 88 23.37 14.71 12.04
C PRO A 88 22.70 13.58 12.83
N LEU A 89 22.93 13.54 14.14
CA LEU A 89 22.46 12.45 15.01
C LEU A 89 21.50 12.96 16.10
N PHE A 90 20.68 12.06 16.61
CA PHE A 90 20.00 12.23 17.89
C PHE A 90 20.12 10.94 18.72
N THR A 91 19.93 11.05 20.03
CA THR A 91 19.99 9.90 20.95
C THR A 91 18.61 9.61 21.51
N TYR A 92 18.20 8.34 21.49
CA TYR A 92 16.98 7.87 22.14
C TYR A 92 17.22 6.52 22.81
N GLY A 93 16.85 6.40 24.09
CA GLY A 93 17.04 5.15 24.83
C GLY A 93 18.50 4.68 24.90
N GLY A 94 19.46 5.60 24.86
CA GLY A 94 20.91 5.29 24.88
C GLY A 94 21.50 4.86 23.54
N LYS A 95 20.70 4.80 22.47
CA LYS A 95 21.15 4.50 21.10
C LYS A 95 21.14 5.74 20.23
N LYS A 96 22.07 5.82 19.28
CA LYS A 96 22.13 6.88 18.27
C LYS A 96 21.28 6.54 17.05
N PHE A 97 20.71 7.58 16.45
CA PHE A 97 19.87 7.52 15.25
C PHE A 97 20.19 8.71 14.34
N ILE A 98 19.81 8.62 13.07
CA ILE A 98 20.00 9.70 12.09
C ILE A 98 18.91 10.77 12.27
N ALA A 99 19.30 12.01 12.51
CA ALA A 99 18.40 13.16 12.55
C ALA A 99 18.13 13.69 11.13
N PHE A 100 16.89 13.56 10.66
CA PHE A 100 16.54 13.80 9.25
C PHE A 100 15.80 15.12 8.97
N ASP A 101 15.69 16.06 9.93
CA ASP A 101 14.95 17.32 9.73
C ASP A 101 15.49 18.16 8.56
N ASP A 102 16.81 18.26 8.41
CA ASP A 102 17.42 19.05 7.34
C ASP A 102 17.15 18.40 5.97
N MET A 103 17.27 17.08 5.89
CA MET A 103 16.91 16.31 4.69
C MET A 103 15.43 16.52 4.35
N ALA A 104 14.53 16.37 5.33
CA ALA A 104 13.08 16.58 5.14
C ALA A 104 12.77 17.99 4.62
N LYS A 105 13.45 19.01 5.15
CA LYS A 105 13.32 20.40 4.74
C LYS A 105 13.73 20.60 3.28
N LYS A 106 14.92 20.14 2.89
CA LYS A 106 15.42 20.23 1.51
C LYS A 106 14.51 19.46 0.55
N ILE A 107 14.05 18.26 0.92
CA ILE A 107 13.12 17.45 0.13
C ILE A 107 11.80 18.18 -0.14
N ASN A 108 11.20 18.79 0.89
CA ASN A 108 9.96 19.54 0.70
C ASN A 108 10.14 20.80 -0.17
N MET A 109 11.32 21.43 -0.14
CA MET A 109 11.66 22.54 -1.05
C MET A 109 11.80 22.05 -2.50
N ILE A 110 12.54 20.95 -2.72
CA ILE A 110 12.72 20.32 -4.04
C ILE A 110 11.37 19.88 -4.64
N ASN A 111 10.50 19.30 -3.82
CA ASN A 111 9.16 18.88 -4.22
C ASN A 111 8.17 20.05 -4.40
N GLY A 112 8.56 21.30 -4.09
CA GLY A 112 7.71 22.48 -4.20
C GLY A 112 6.57 22.56 -3.17
N GLU A 113 6.62 21.75 -2.11
CA GLU A 113 5.60 21.67 -1.06
C GLU A 113 5.61 22.91 -0.16
N VAL A 114 6.78 23.56 -0.02
CA VAL A 114 6.96 24.82 0.72
C VAL A 114 7.18 26.00 -0.23
N LYS A 115 7.37 27.21 0.29
CA LYS A 115 7.53 28.42 -0.54
C LYS A 115 8.96 28.55 -1.03
N GLU A 116 9.89 28.19 -0.18
CA GLU A 116 11.32 28.18 -0.41
C GLU A 116 11.69 27.13 -1.46
N THR A 117 12.64 27.48 -2.32
CA THR A 117 13.27 26.57 -3.28
C THR A 117 14.63 26.14 -2.76
N TYR A 118 15.09 24.98 -3.21
CA TYR A 118 16.43 24.48 -2.91
C TYR A 118 17.12 24.16 -4.23
N GLU A 119 18.30 24.73 -4.41
CA GLU A 119 19.21 24.39 -5.51
C GLU A 119 20.29 23.48 -4.95
N LEU A 120 20.55 22.39 -5.66
CA LEU A 120 21.59 21.44 -5.26
C LEU A 120 22.95 22.12 -5.38
N THR A 121 23.81 21.91 -4.39
CA THR A 121 25.22 22.31 -4.47
C THR A 121 25.97 21.44 -5.49
N GLU A 122 27.14 21.89 -5.96
CA GLU A 122 27.98 21.10 -6.87
C GLU A 122 28.36 19.74 -6.27
N ASP A 123 28.69 19.69 -4.97
CA ASP A 123 28.98 18.43 -4.27
C ASP A 123 27.78 17.48 -4.23
N GLU A 124 26.59 18.01 -3.96
CA GLU A 124 25.34 17.23 -3.99
C GLU A 124 25.01 16.74 -5.41
N LEU A 125 25.30 17.54 -6.45
CA LEU A 125 25.17 17.12 -7.84
C LEU A 125 26.14 16.00 -8.22
N LEU A 126 27.36 16.00 -7.68
CA LEU A 126 28.32 14.91 -7.86
C LEU A 126 27.82 13.61 -7.20
N GLN A 127 27.18 13.70 -6.03
CA GLN A 127 26.58 12.55 -5.31
C GLN A 127 25.35 11.95 -6.00
N ARG A 128 24.77 12.66 -6.96
CA ARG A 128 23.71 12.11 -7.82
C ARG A 128 24.14 10.82 -8.52
N GLY A 129 25.44 10.70 -8.81
CA GLY A 129 25.97 9.65 -9.66
C GLY A 129 25.54 9.82 -11.13
N ALA A 130 25.90 8.85 -11.97
CA ALA A 130 25.48 8.86 -13.36
C ALA A 130 23.95 8.66 -13.48
N TYR A 131 23.31 9.48 -14.34
CA TYR A 131 21.99 9.14 -14.88
C TYR A 131 22.10 7.77 -15.56
N GLY A 132 21.56 6.73 -14.92
CA GLY A 132 21.78 5.33 -15.30
C GLY A 132 21.79 4.34 -14.14
N ASN A 133 21.83 4.82 -12.88
CA ASN A 133 21.78 3.92 -11.73
C ASN A 133 20.38 3.36 -11.44
N VAL A 134 19.34 4.14 -11.76
CA VAL A 134 17.96 3.86 -11.34
C VAL A 134 17.14 3.40 -12.52
N GLN A 135 16.53 2.23 -12.40
CA GLN A 135 15.55 1.69 -13.33
C GLN A 135 14.28 1.35 -12.55
N TYR A 136 13.13 1.61 -13.16
CA TYR A 136 11.85 1.27 -12.54
C TYR A 136 10.84 0.84 -13.59
N ILE A 137 9.85 0.09 -13.11
CA ILE A 137 8.63 -0.24 -13.84
C ILE A 137 7.47 0.30 -13.03
N SER A 138 6.67 1.19 -13.62
CA SER A 138 5.39 1.59 -13.04
C SER A 138 4.27 0.78 -13.63
N ILE A 139 3.36 0.34 -12.76
CA ILE A 139 2.21 -0.48 -13.09
C ILE A 139 0.99 0.32 -12.69
N ALA A 140 0.11 0.61 -13.65
CA ALA A 140 -1.15 1.27 -13.36
C ALA A 140 -2.28 0.54 -14.06
N THR A 141 -3.47 0.55 -13.44
CA THR A 141 -4.66 -0.02 -14.06
C THR A 141 -5.74 1.03 -14.19
N SER A 142 -6.74 0.75 -15.00
CA SER A 142 -7.95 1.57 -15.01
C SER A 142 -8.70 1.53 -13.66
N ASN A 143 -8.33 0.70 -12.67
CA ASN A 143 -8.96 0.65 -11.34
C ASN A 143 -8.13 1.32 -10.22
N TYR A 144 -6.82 1.42 -10.40
CA TYR A 144 -5.89 1.92 -9.39
C TYR A 144 -4.68 2.58 -10.05
N GLY A 145 -4.09 3.53 -9.34
CA GLY A 145 -2.99 4.36 -9.85
C GLY A 145 -1.68 3.61 -9.96
N GLU A 146 -0.59 4.35 -9.99
CA GLU A 146 0.73 3.75 -10.15
C GLU A 146 1.21 2.96 -8.91
N ILE A 147 1.81 1.81 -9.19
CA ILE A 147 2.70 1.05 -8.32
C ILE A 147 4.07 1.14 -8.96
N TYR A 148 5.08 1.55 -8.21
CA TYR A 148 6.45 1.62 -8.72
C TYR A 148 7.26 0.45 -8.17
N VAL A 149 7.85 -0.37 -9.05
CA VAL A 149 8.91 -1.31 -8.69
C VAL A 149 10.23 -0.67 -9.10
N VAL A 150 11.13 -0.44 -8.15
CA VAL A 150 12.34 0.38 -8.33
C VAL A 150 13.57 -0.41 -7.94
N ALA A 151 14.59 -0.31 -8.78
CA ALA A 151 15.93 -0.87 -8.56
C ALA A 151 16.99 0.22 -8.79
N ASP A 152 17.97 0.29 -7.90
CA ASP A 152 19.04 1.30 -7.94
C ASP A 152 20.39 0.60 -7.80
N LYS A 153 21.30 0.78 -8.77
CA LYS A 153 22.65 0.19 -8.79
C LYS A 153 23.53 0.68 -7.62
N ARG A 154 23.12 1.73 -6.88
CA ARG A 154 23.74 2.15 -5.62
C ARG A 154 23.33 1.28 -4.42
N MET A 155 22.28 0.47 -4.57
CA MET A 155 21.83 -0.56 -3.63
C MET A 155 21.52 -1.86 -4.41
N PRO A 156 22.53 -2.50 -5.02
CA PRO A 156 22.33 -3.59 -5.96
C PRO A 156 21.68 -4.84 -5.36
N ASN A 157 21.60 -4.95 -4.03
CA ASN A 157 20.98 -6.06 -3.30
C ASN A 157 19.58 -5.70 -2.78
N CYS A 158 18.93 -4.66 -3.32
CA CYS A 158 17.64 -4.16 -2.83
C CYS A 158 16.64 -3.92 -3.98
N ILE A 159 15.38 -4.30 -3.75
CA ILE A 159 14.25 -3.91 -4.61
C ILE A 159 13.12 -3.29 -3.80
N TRP A 160 12.52 -2.24 -4.35
CA TRP A 160 11.48 -1.47 -3.69
C TRP A 160 10.15 -1.56 -4.44
N VAL A 161 9.09 -1.94 -3.74
CA VAL A 161 7.71 -1.88 -4.23
C VAL A 161 7.00 -0.73 -3.52
N VAL A 162 6.65 0.31 -4.27
CA VAL A 162 6.07 1.55 -3.72
C VAL A 162 4.65 1.72 -4.23
N PHE A 163 3.69 1.60 -3.31
CA PHE A 163 2.28 1.74 -3.61
C PHE A 163 1.82 3.19 -3.43
N ARG A 164 1.20 3.76 -4.46
CA ARG A 164 0.59 5.10 -4.39
C ARG A 164 -0.63 5.12 -3.47
N GLY A 165 -0.84 6.21 -2.74
CA GLY A 165 -2.08 6.37 -1.99
C GLY A 165 -3.27 6.79 -2.85
N THR A 166 -4.33 7.24 -2.19
CA THR A 166 -5.54 7.72 -2.87
C THR A 166 -5.26 9.01 -3.64
N TYR A 167 -5.57 9.00 -4.93
CA TYR A 167 -5.42 10.16 -5.82
C TYR A 167 -6.70 10.49 -6.61
N SER A 168 -7.73 9.63 -6.53
CA SER A 168 -9.00 9.79 -7.22
C SER A 168 -10.20 9.51 -6.30
N GLY A 169 -11.39 10.02 -6.65
CA GLY A 169 -12.62 9.72 -5.89
C GLY A 169 -12.98 8.23 -5.94
N LYS A 170 -12.54 7.53 -7.00
CA LYS A 170 -12.72 6.09 -7.16
C LYS A 170 -11.85 5.29 -6.22
N THR A 171 -10.57 5.62 -6.11
CA THR A 171 -9.63 4.98 -5.16
C THR A 171 -10.00 5.32 -3.71
N ALA A 172 -10.48 6.53 -3.44
CA ALA A 172 -11.08 6.87 -2.12
C ALA A 172 -12.26 5.94 -1.81
N GLY A 173 -13.11 5.70 -2.81
CA GLY A 173 -14.27 4.82 -2.71
C GLY A 173 -13.94 3.36 -2.39
N ALA A 174 -12.70 2.90 -2.56
CA ALA A 174 -12.27 1.53 -2.23
C ALA A 174 -12.33 1.22 -0.73
N TYR A 175 -12.39 2.24 0.13
CA TYR A 175 -12.47 2.07 1.59
C TYR A 175 -13.39 3.09 2.28
N THR A 176 -14.01 4.01 1.52
CA THR A 176 -15.03 4.93 2.07
C THR A 176 -16.46 4.56 1.68
N LYS A 177 -16.68 3.84 0.57
CA LYS A 177 -18.04 3.40 0.18
C LYS A 177 -18.49 2.23 1.04
N PRO A 178 -19.74 2.21 1.54
CA PRO A 178 -20.27 1.10 2.34
C PRO A 178 -20.12 -0.28 1.68
N THR A 179 -20.24 -0.35 0.35
CA THR A 179 -20.07 -1.59 -0.42
C THR A 179 -18.63 -2.08 -0.49
N SER A 180 -17.65 -1.19 -0.32
CA SER A 180 -16.23 -1.54 -0.31
C SER A 180 -15.71 -1.88 1.09
N LEU A 181 -16.50 -1.58 2.12
CA LEU A 181 -16.27 -1.97 3.51
C LEU A 181 -16.74 -3.41 3.83
N ILE A 182 -17.18 -4.15 2.81
CA ILE A 182 -17.60 -5.53 2.96
C ILE A 182 -16.34 -6.40 3.07
N PRO A 183 -16.20 -7.19 4.16
CA PRO A 183 -15.15 -8.18 4.22
C PRO A 183 -15.36 -9.22 3.13
N ILE A 184 -14.32 -9.47 2.35
CA ILE A 184 -14.27 -10.65 1.48
C ILE A 184 -13.47 -11.73 2.17
N TYR A 185 -14.04 -12.93 2.19
CA TYR A 185 -13.34 -14.13 2.63
C TYR A 185 -12.64 -14.75 1.44
N VAL A 186 -11.33 -14.99 1.57
CA VAL A 186 -10.54 -15.55 0.48
C VAL A 186 -10.12 -17.00 0.72
N GLY A 187 -10.02 -17.43 1.97
CA GLY A 187 -9.66 -18.81 2.28
C GLY A 187 -9.25 -19.00 3.73
N ASN A 188 -8.67 -20.15 4.05
CA ASN A 188 -8.12 -20.41 5.38
C ASN A 188 -6.62 -20.68 5.31
N THR A 189 -5.89 -20.10 6.24
CA THR A 189 -4.46 -20.35 6.44
C THR A 189 -4.23 -20.68 7.90
N GLU A 190 -3.54 -21.79 8.18
CA GLU A 190 -3.30 -22.28 9.55
C GLU A 190 -4.60 -22.38 10.39
N GLY A 191 -5.71 -22.78 9.76
CA GLY A 191 -7.02 -22.90 10.41
C GLY A 191 -7.73 -21.56 10.71
N LYS A 192 -7.15 -20.44 10.30
CA LYS A 192 -7.70 -19.09 10.52
C LYS A 192 -8.32 -18.51 9.25
N ARG A 193 -9.36 -17.70 9.43
CA ARG A 193 -10.17 -17.18 8.33
C ARG A 193 -9.47 -15.97 7.71
N GLU A 194 -9.08 -16.05 6.44
CA GLU A 194 -8.49 -14.92 5.73
C GLU A 194 -9.58 -14.01 5.16
N SER A 195 -9.67 -12.79 5.69
CA SER A 195 -10.56 -11.79 5.14
C SER A 195 -9.96 -10.40 5.03
N TYR A 196 -10.25 -9.75 3.92
CA TYR A 196 -9.73 -8.44 3.57
C TYR A 196 -10.86 -7.44 3.32
N LEU A 197 -10.54 -6.15 3.35
CA LEU A 197 -11.40 -5.14 2.72
C LEU A 197 -11.38 -5.36 1.21
N TYR A 198 -12.49 -5.85 0.65
CA TYR A 198 -12.60 -6.24 -0.76
C TYR A 198 -12.09 -5.16 -1.72
N GLY A 199 -12.49 -3.91 -1.48
CA GLY A 199 -12.13 -2.80 -2.35
C GLY A 199 -10.62 -2.56 -2.44
N ILE A 200 -9.87 -2.79 -1.36
CA ILE A 200 -8.42 -2.64 -1.31
C ILE A 200 -7.75 -3.89 -1.90
N PHE A 201 -8.16 -5.07 -1.44
CA PHE A 201 -7.58 -6.35 -1.86
C PHE A 201 -7.67 -6.58 -3.37
N LYS A 202 -8.80 -6.20 -3.96
CA LYS A 202 -8.98 -6.27 -5.41
C LYS A 202 -7.91 -5.47 -6.18
N LEU A 203 -7.52 -4.29 -5.70
CA LEU A 203 -6.53 -3.47 -6.40
C LEU A 203 -5.14 -4.14 -6.43
N LEU A 204 -4.79 -4.89 -5.38
CA LEU A 204 -3.55 -5.67 -5.36
C LEU A 204 -3.63 -6.85 -6.32
N THR A 205 -4.70 -7.64 -6.23
CA THR A 205 -4.89 -8.86 -7.06
C THR A 205 -5.06 -8.58 -8.55
N ASP A 206 -5.48 -7.37 -8.94
CA ASP A 206 -5.49 -6.91 -10.33
C ASP A 206 -4.06 -6.84 -10.95
N SER A 207 -2.99 -6.85 -10.14
CA SER A 207 -1.62 -6.61 -10.63
C SER A 207 -0.54 -7.39 -9.87
N ILE A 208 -0.91 -8.41 -9.08
CA ILE A 208 0.03 -9.10 -8.19
C ILE A 208 1.12 -9.84 -8.98
N HIS A 209 0.75 -10.51 -10.07
CA HIS A 209 1.71 -11.21 -10.90
C HIS A 209 2.59 -10.23 -11.68
N ALA A 210 2.00 -9.15 -12.20
CA ALA A 210 2.77 -8.08 -12.83
C ALA A 210 3.82 -7.44 -11.88
N ILE A 211 3.50 -7.26 -10.59
CA ILE A 211 4.45 -6.77 -9.58
C ILE A 211 5.61 -7.76 -9.41
N ILE A 212 5.32 -9.05 -9.25
CA ILE A 212 6.35 -10.09 -9.06
C ILE A 212 7.25 -10.20 -10.29
N GLU A 213 6.68 -10.15 -11.49
CA GLU A 213 7.44 -10.19 -12.73
C GLU A 213 8.30 -8.93 -12.91
N ALA A 214 7.78 -7.75 -12.57
CA ALA A 214 8.57 -6.53 -12.56
C ALA A 214 9.73 -6.61 -11.57
N MET A 215 9.51 -7.19 -10.39
CA MET A 215 10.57 -7.39 -9.40
C MET A 215 11.68 -8.31 -9.94
N ARG A 216 11.30 -9.46 -10.50
CA ARG A 216 12.24 -10.40 -11.14
C ARG A 216 13.00 -9.71 -12.27
N TYR A 217 12.30 -9.06 -13.20
CA TYR A 217 12.93 -8.40 -14.35
C TYR A 217 14.00 -7.40 -13.91
N LEU A 218 13.68 -6.53 -12.95
CA LEU A 218 14.64 -5.56 -12.45
C LEU A 218 15.82 -6.21 -11.71
N ALA A 219 15.56 -7.22 -10.88
CA ALA A 219 16.60 -7.96 -10.18
C ALA A 219 17.58 -8.65 -11.15
N VAL A 220 17.07 -9.38 -12.14
CA VAL A 220 17.89 -10.19 -13.05
C VAL A 220 18.50 -9.35 -14.17
N ASN A 221 17.73 -8.46 -14.80
CA ASN A 221 18.17 -7.76 -16.01
C ASN A 221 18.89 -6.43 -15.71
N HIS A 222 18.54 -5.73 -14.63
CA HIS A 222 19.15 -4.43 -14.29
C HIS A 222 20.19 -4.54 -13.16
N LEU A 223 19.90 -5.34 -12.13
CA LEU A 223 20.83 -5.55 -11.01
C LEU A 223 21.76 -6.76 -11.19
N HIS A 224 21.51 -7.59 -12.22
CA HIS A 224 22.30 -8.80 -12.51
C HIS A 224 22.37 -9.78 -11.33
N ALA A 225 21.25 -9.93 -10.62
CA ALA A 225 21.13 -10.88 -9.53
C ALA A 225 21.11 -12.32 -10.04
N GLU A 226 22.06 -13.13 -9.59
CA GLU A 226 22.17 -14.55 -9.98
C GLU A 226 22.00 -15.50 -8.78
N ARG A 227 22.33 -15.03 -7.57
CA ARG A 227 22.35 -15.88 -6.36
C ARG A 227 20.97 -15.90 -5.70
N PRO A 228 20.48 -17.07 -5.26
CA PRO A 228 19.26 -17.14 -4.46
C PRO A 228 19.31 -16.26 -3.23
N GLU A 229 18.16 -15.64 -2.89
CA GLU A 229 17.95 -14.78 -1.73
C GLU A 229 18.94 -13.58 -1.65
N SER A 230 19.54 -13.18 -2.77
CA SER A 230 20.50 -12.06 -2.81
C SER A 230 19.85 -10.68 -2.82
N ILE A 231 18.60 -10.57 -3.29
CA ILE A 231 17.86 -9.32 -3.37
C ILE A 231 16.88 -9.19 -2.21
N LYS A 232 17.10 -8.20 -1.36
CA LYS A 232 16.23 -7.80 -0.27
C LYS A 232 14.98 -7.11 -0.80
N VAL A 233 13.81 -7.50 -0.31
CA VAL A 233 12.52 -6.94 -0.72
C VAL A 233 12.03 -5.93 0.30
N PHE A 234 11.76 -4.71 -0.17
CA PHE A 234 11.15 -3.64 0.61
C PHE A 234 9.83 -3.22 -0.02
N THR A 235 8.84 -2.95 0.81
CA THR A 235 7.56 -2.38 0.37
C THR A 235 7.15 -1.22 1.24
N THR A 236 6.60 -0.19 0.63
CA THR A 236 6.02 0.94 1.35
C THR A 236 4.85 1.58 0.61
N GLY A 237 4.08 2.37 1.34
CA GLY A 237 3.09 3.24 0.76
C GLY A 237 2.43 4.11 1.81
N HIS A 238 1.79 5.18 1.34
CA HIS A 238 1.03 6.11 2.16
C HIS A 238 -0.48 5.93 1.94
N SER A 239 -1.29 6.10 2.97
CA SER A 239 -2.75 6.03 2.89
C SER A 239 -3.23 4.66 2.37
N LEU A 240 -4.03 4.62 1.30
CA LEU A 240 -4.39 3.39 0.58
C LEU A 240 -3.16 2.57 0.17
N GLY A 241 -2.06 3.22 -0.22
CA GLY A 241 -0.82 2.55 -0.59
C GLY A 241 -0.19 1.81 0.60
N GLY A 242 -0.28 2.36 1.81
CA GLY A 242 0.19 1.67 3.02
C GLY A 242 -0.63 0.42 3.33
N ALA A 243 -1.94 0.45 3.07
CA ALA A 243 -2.78 -0.74 3.20
C ALA A 243 -2.42 -1.81 2.15
N LEU A 244 -2.18 -1.41 0.90
CA LEU A 244 -1.74 -2.33 -0.16
C LEU A 244 -0.36 -2.92 0.14
N SER A 245 0.59 -2.11 0.61
CA SER A 245 1.90 -2.57 1.09
C SER A 245 1.78 -3.60 2.21
N THR A 246 0.85 -3.39 3.15
CA THR A 246 0.61 -4.32 4.25
C THR A 246 0.06 -5.66 3.75
N ILE A 247 -0.94 -5.63 2.84
CA ILE A 247 -1.50 -6.85 2.24
C ILE A 247 -0.44 -7.57 1.39
N PHE A 248 0.35 -6.83 0.61
CA PHE A 248 1.42 -7.38 -0.21
C PHE A 248 2.47 -8.10 0.65
N ALA A 249 2.91 -7.50 1.76
CA ALA A 249 3.85 -8.14 2.68
C ALA A 249 3.34 -9.44 3.29
N TYR A 250 2.05 -9.50 3.64
CA TYR A 250 1.43 -10.75 4.07
C TYR A 250 1.41 -11.79 2.95
N THR A 251 0.95 -11.37 1.77
CA THR A 251 0.79 -12.24 0.58
C THR A 251 2.13 -12.80 0.12
N TRP A 252 3.22 -12.04 0.26
CA TRP A 252 4.59 -12.45 -0.04
C TRP A 252 4.99 -13.75 0.65
N MET A 253 4.53 -13.95 1.90
CA MET A 253 4.80 -15.18 2.66
C MET A 253 4.27 -16.43 1.96
N HIS A 254 3.15 -16.33 1.25
CA HIS A 254 2.60 -17.44 0.49
C HIS A 254 3.23 -17.54 -0.90
N VAL A 255 3.39 -16.41 -1.61
CA VAL A 255 4.02 -16.33 -2.94
C VAL A 255 5.37 -17.07 -2.96
N ARG A 256 6.17 -16.90 -1.91
CA ARG A 256 7.50 -17.51 -1.83
C ARG A 256 7.50 -19.01 -1.52
N THR A 257 6.33 -19.62 -1.33
CA THR A 257 6.17 -21.07 -1.09
C THR A 257 5.63 -21.83 -2.30
N ILE A 258 5.21 -21.13 -3.36
CA ILE A 258 4.51 -21.73 -4.51
C ILE A 258 5.35 -21.63 -5.79
N ALA A 259 5.28 -22.66 -6.63
CA ALA A 259 5.93 -22.67 -7.95
C ALA A 259 5.15 -21.80 -8.95
N PRO A 260 5.84 -21.09 -9.88
CA PRO A 260 7.29 -21.08 -10.09
C PRO A 260 8.02 -20.09 -9.17
N TYR A 261 7.29 -19.32 -8.36
CA TYR A 261 7.85 -18.21 -7.58
C TYR A 261 8.80 -18.60 -6.48
N ASN A 262 8.93 -19.88 -6.11
CA ASN A 262 9.91 -20.40 -5.18
C ASN A 262 11.17 -20.99 -5.85
N THR A 263 11.29 -20.85 -7.18
CA THR A 263 12.41 -21.38 -7.98
C THR A 263 13.02 -20.30 -8.86
N SER A 264 14.17 -20.60 -9.46
CA SER A 264 14.81 -19.73 -10.46
C SER A 264 13.86 -19.40 -11.62
N PRO A 265 13.84 -18.15 -12.10
CA PRO A 265 14.71 -17.02 -11.71
C PRO A 265 14.18 -16.14 -10.57
N TYR A 266 13.08 -16.54 -9.89
CA TYR A 266 12.47 -15.73 -8.81
C TYR A 266 13.16 -15.93 -7.46
N ASP A 267 13.89 -17.03 -7.29
CA ASP A 267 14.59 -17.38 -6.06
C ASP A 267 15.70 -16.39 -5.68
N VAL A 268 16.14 -15.50 -6.59
CA VAL A 268 17.04 -14.38 -6.27
C VAL A 268 16.42 -13.39 -5.28
N LEU A 269 15.09 -13.28 -5.25
CA LEU A 269 14.35 -12.42 -4.32
C LEU A 269 14.21 -13.13 -2.97
N THR A 270 14.52 -12.44 -1.88
CA THR A 270 14.43 -13.07 -0.55
C THR A 270 12.99 -13.40 -0.14
N SER A 271 12.83 -14.52 0.55
CA SER A 271 11.62 -14.96 1.25
C SER A 271 11.19 -14.03 2.39
N LYS A 272 12.06 -13.16 2.88
CA LYS A 272 11.76 -12.14 3.88
C LYS A 272 11.29 -10.84 3.22
N ILE A 273 10.64 -9.95 3.97
CA ILE A 273 10.24 -8.63 3.45
C ILE A 273 10.24 -7.56 4.54
N CYS A 274 10.67 -6.35 4.20
CA CYS A 274 10.46 -5.16 5.02
C CYS A 274 9.20 -4.41 4.53
N CYS A 275 8.29 -4.08 5.43
CA CYS A 275 7.09 -3.30 5.13
C CYS A 275 7.00 -2.09 6.04
N VAL A 276 7.06 -0.89 5.45
CA VAL A 276 6.78 0.36 6.15
C VAL A 276 5.45 0.93 5.65
N SER A 277 4.42 0.90 6.50
CA SER A 277 3.09 1.38 6.19
C SER A 277 2.84 2.74 6.83
N LEU A 278 2.55 3.77 6.01
CA LEU A 278 2.37 5.15 6.45
C LEU A 278 0.88 5.54 6.41
N GLY A 279 0.31 5.88 7.56
CA GLY A 279 -1.05 6.44 7.62
C GLY A 279 -2.15 5.54 7.05
N SER A 280 -1.92 4.23 7.01
CA SER A 280 -2.84 3.30 6.32
C SER A 280 -4.12 3.05 7.11
N PRO A 281 -5.27 2.82 6.43
CA PRO A 281 -6.45 2.26 7.09
C PRO A 281 -6.21 0.79 7.49
N ARG A 282 -7.06 0.25 8.36
CA ARG A 282 -7.13 -1.18 8.65
C ARG A 282 -7.68 -1.88 7.40
N CYS A 283 -7.05 -2.97 6.98
CA CYS A 283 -7.40 -3.64 5.73
C CYS A 283 -7.50 -5.17 5.83
N VAL A 284 -7.14 -5.73 6.98
CA VAL A 284 -7.15 -7.18 7.27
C VAL A 284 -7.97 -7.46 8.52
N ASN A 285 -8.53 -8.66 8.61
CA ASN A 285 -9.25 -9.08 9.81
C ASN A 285 -8.29 -9.47 10.96
N ASN A 286 -8.85 -9.72 12.15
CA ASN A 286 -8.06 -10.10 13.34
C ASN A 286 -7.24 -11.38 13.14
N ASP A 287 -7.78 -12.35 12.42
CA ASP A 287 -7.11 -13.62 12.13
C ASP A 287 -5.83 -13.42 11.32
N ILE A 288 -5.90 -12.65 10.22
CA ILE A 288 -4.71 -12.27 9.44
C ILE A 288 -3.79 -11.37 10.26
N SER A 289 -4.31 -10.42 11.04
CA SER A 289 -3.49 -9.59 11.93
C SER A 289 -2.62 -10.46 12.84
N GLU A 290 -3.19 -11.52 13.43
CA GLU A 290 -2.45 -12.42 14.31
C GLU A 290 -1.41 -13.27 13.55
N LEU A 291 -1.76 -13.80 12.36
CA LEU A 291 -0.80 -14.52 11.50
C LEU A 291 0.36 -13.63 11.06
N PHE A 292 0.04 -12.40 10.63
CA PHE A 292 1.01 -11.38 10.28
C PHE A 292 1.98 -11.16 11.44
N CYS A 293 1.48 -11.04 12.67
CA CYS A 293 2.35 -10.91 13.84
C CYS A 293 3.20 -12.13 14.09
N GLY A 294 2.68 -13.34 13.84
CA GLY A 294 3.50 -14.55 13.86
C GLY A 294 4.68 -14.45 12.89
N TYR A 295 4.48 -13.90 11.69
CA TYR A 295 5.56 -13.64 10.75
C TYR A 295 6.52 -12.53 11.19
N VAL A 296 6.02 -11.49 11.85
CA VAL A 296 6.87 -10.45 12.45
C VAL A 296 7.75 -11.02 13.57
N GLN A 297 7.16 -11.79 14.49
CA GLN A 297 7.88 -12.43 15.60
C GLN A 297 8.93 -13.45 15.13
N ARG A 298 8.71 -14.07 13.97
CA ARG A 298 9.64 -15.01 13.33
C ARG A 298 10.62 -14.32 12.37
N GLU A 299 10.65 -12.99 12.36
CA GLU A 299 11.54 -12.19 11.51
C GLU A 299 11.43 -12.51 10.01
N LYS A 300 10.24 -12.95 9.59
CA LYS A 300 9.89 -13.13 8.16
C LYS A 300 9.36 -11.84 7.56
N ILE A 301 8.69 -11.01 8.38
CA ILE A 301 8.27 -9.66 8.02
C ILE A 301 8.87 -8.67 9.02
N THR A 302 9.71 -7.75 8.55
CA THR A 302 10.09 -6.57 9.33
C THR A 302 9.05 -5.49 9.10
N PHE A 303 8.25 -5.14 10.11
CA PHE A 303 7.08 -4.28 9.93
C PHE A 303 7.13 -3.02 10.79
N LEU A 304 6.97 -1.86 10.16
CA LEU A 304 6.75 -0.59 10.83
C LEU A 304 5.46 0.06 10.35
N ARG A 305 4.62 0.46 11.29
CA ARG A 305 3.38 1.20 11.07
C ARG A 305 3.58 2.62 11.61
N VAL A 306 3.78 3.54 10.68
CA VAL A 306 4.03 4.95 10.98
C VAL A 306 2.72 5.72 10.91
N THR A 307 2.36 6.40 11.99
CA THR A 307 1.15 7.24 12.01
C THR A 307 1.43 8.63 12.55
N THR A 308 0.67 9.60 12.05
CA THR A 308 0.68 10.96 12.56
C THR A 308 -0.48 11.15 13.54
N ARG A 309 -0.18 11.60 14.76
CA ARG A 309 -1.18 11.84 15.81
C ARG A 309 -2.27 12.78 15.31
N GLY A 310 -3.52 12.32 15.41
CA GLY A 310 -4.70 13.02 14.91
C GLY A 310 -5.10 12.68 13.48
N ASP A 311 -4.34 11.85 12.76
CA ASP A 311 -4.75 11.34 11.45
C ASP A 311 -6.00 10.43 11.57
N PRO A 312 -7.12 10.74 10.89
CA PRO A 312 -8.31 9.91 10.92
C PRO A 312 -8.17 8.58 10.15
N VAL A 313 -7.31 8.48 9.14
CA VAL A 313 -7.28 7.34 8.21
C VAL A 313 -6.89 6.03 8.88
N PRO A 314 -5.88 5.96 9.77
CA PRO A 314 -5.59 4.76 10.55
C PRO A 314 -6.73 4.26 11.44
N SER A 315 -7.72 5.10 11.72
CA SER A 315 -8.89 4.67 12.49
C SER A 315 -9.98 4.07 11.60
N MET A 316 -9.82 4.11 10.27
CA MET A 316 -10.77 3.57 9.30
C MET A 316 -10.55 2.09 9.01
N PRO A 317 -11.62 1.31 8.77
CA PRO A 317 -13.02 1.67 9.00
C PRO A 317 -13.31 1.91 10.50
N PHE A 318 -14.10 2.97 10.80
CA PHE A 318 -14.57 3.26 12.14
C PHE A 318 -15.63 2.22 12.54
N LYS A 319 -15.40 1.48 13.64
CA LYS A 319 -16.30 0.46 14.20
C LYS A 319 -16.56 -0.75 13.29
N ALA A 320 -15.65 -1.73 13.32
CA ALA A 320 -16.06 -3.12 13.21
C ALA A 320 -15.06 -3.96 14.01
N ALA A 321 -15.52 -4.77 14.96
CA ALA A 321 -14.71 -5.75 15.70
C ALA A 321 -13.97 -6.76 14.79
N TYR A 322 -14.10 -6.63 13.48
CA TYR A 322 -13.62 -7.52 12.47
C TYR A 322 -12.24 -7.14 11.90
N PHE A 323 -11.99 -5.84 11.66
CA PHE A 323 -10.76 -5.37 11.03
C PHE A 323 -9.81 -4.78 12.07
N SER A 324 -8.53 -5.12 11.96
CA SER A 324 -7.47 -4.64 12.83
C SER A 324 -6.24 -4.24 12.02
N HIS A 325 -5.39 -3.45 12.68
CA HIS A 325 -4.01 -3.29 12.21
C HIS A 325 -3.22 -4.51 12.67
N PRO A 326 -2.30 -5.03 11.84
CA PRO A 326 -1.34 -6.02 12.30
C PRO A 326 -0.70 -5.58 13.63
N CYS A 327 -0.64 -6.52 14.55
CA CYS A 327 0.03 -6.38 15.85
C CYS A 327 -0.54 -5.30 16.76
N SER A 328 -1.82 -4.99 16.54
CA SER A 328 -2.58 -4.01 17.33
C SER A 328 -3.85 -4.60 17.96
N ASP A 329 -4.14 -5.88 17.77
CA ASP A 329 -5.24 -6.57 18.47
C ASP A 329 -4.93 -6.82 19.95
N SER A 330 -5.94 -7.27 20.71
CA SER A 330 -5.80 -7.49 22.16
C SER A 330 -4.79 -8.59 22.51
N VAL A 331 -4.65 -9.61 21.65
CA VAL A 331 -3.67 -10.70 21.86
C VAL A 331 -2.25 -10.18 21.68
N SER A 332 -2.03 -9.39 20.64
CA SER A 332 -0.74 -8.75 20.33
C SER A 332 -0.37 -7.68 21.35
N ALA A 333 -1.36 -6.96 21.88
CA ALA A 333 -1.17 -5.99 22.95
C ALA A 333 -0.60 -6.65 24.22
N ASN A 334 -1.06 -7.86 24.55
CA ASN A 334 -0.53 -8.62 25.69
C ASN A 334 0.92 -9.09 25.50
N LYS A 335 1.40 -9.12 24.26
CA LYS A 335 2.78 -9.50 23.89
C LYS A 335 3.70 -8.28 23.69
N ASN A 336 3.25 -7.07 23.99
CA ASN A 336 3.97 -5.81 23.75
C ASN A 336 4.43 -5.59 22.28
N LEU A 337 3.82 -6.28 21.31
CA LEU A 337 4.25 -6.23 19.91
C LEU A 337 4.07 -4.85 19.27
N ARG A 338 3.15 -4.05 19.81
CA ARG A 338 2.99 -2.66 19.38
C ARG A 338 4.29 -1.87 19.51
N GLU A 339 5.04 -2.08 20.58
CA GLU A 339 6.28 -1.35 20.85
C GLU A 339 7.37 -1.67 19.80
N LEU A 340 7.29 -2.85 19.18
CA LEU A 340 8.18 -3.28 18.10
C LEU A 340 7.78 -2.68 16.74
N VAL A 341 6.47 -2.51 16.48
CA VAL A 341 5.97 -2.25 15.13
C VAL A 341 5.36 -0.86 14.90
N SER A 342 5.20 -0.03 15.93
CA SER A 342 4.48 1.25 15.80
C SER A 342 5.38 2.46 16.02
N GLU A 343 5.18 3.47 15.18
CA GLU A 343 5.79 4.80 15.31
C GLU A 343 4.68 5.86 15.21
N ASP A 344 4.16 6.31 16.34
CA ASP A 344 3.12 7.34 16.40
C ASP A 344 3.74 8.71 16.69
N CYS A 345 3.86 9.55 15.65
CA CYS A 345 4.60 10.81 15.66
C CYS A 345 3.69 12.04 15.72
N ASN A 346 4.19 13.18 16.22
CA ASN A 346 3.47 14.45 16.11
C ASN A 346 3.44 14.94 14.66
N GLY A 347 2.30 15.47 14.23
CA GLY A 347 2.24 16.20 12.96
C GLY A 347 2.67 17.64 13.15
N LEU A 348 3.91 17.99 12.76
CA LEU A 348 4.50 19.32 12.93
C LEU A 348 4.06 20.33 11.87
N TYR A 349 2.76 20.40 11.62
CA TYR A 349 2.19 21.24 10.58
C TYR A 349 2.17 22.72 11.01
N LYS A 350 2.70 23.60 10.16
CA LYS A 350 2.67 25.06 10.31
C LYS A 350 1.60 25.64 9.40
N ILE A 351 0.56 26.23 10.00
CA ILE A 351 -0.48 26.98 9.26
C ILE A 351 -0.03 28.44 9.22
N THR A 352 0.50 28.88 8.08
CA THR A 352 0.82 30.29 7.79
C THR A 352 -0.05 30.80 6.66
N THR A 353 -0.34 32.10 6.65
CA THR A 353 -1.01 32.80 5.54
C THR A 353 -0.19 32.62 4.26
N GLY A 354 -0.71 31.88 3.28
CA GLY A 354 -0.04 31.57 2.01
C GLY A 354 0.16 30.07 1.81
N LYS A 355 1.36 29.56 2.11
CA LYS A 355 1.65 28.12 2.10
C LYS A 355 1.81 27.59 3.54
N PRO A 356 1.20 26.45 3.87
CA PRO A 356 1.53 25.71 5.05
C PRO A 356 2.96 25.17 4.94
N GLY A 357 3.60 24.96 6.08
CA GLY A 357 4.95 24.42 6.16
C GLY A 357 5.07 23.40 7.28
N VAL A 358 6.31 23.12 7.67
CA VAL A 358 6.64 22.25 8.80
C VAL A 358 7.39 23.06 9.84
N TYR A 359 7.08 22.84 11.12
CA TYR A 359 7.89 23.35 12.23
C TYR A 359 9.11 22.43 12.42
N TYR A 360 10.12 22.58 11.57
CA TYR A 360 11.36 21.80 11.68
C TYR A 360 12.14 22.11 12.97
N ASP A 361 11.82 23.17 13.69
CA ASP A 361 12.41 23.54 14.98
C ASP A 361 11.79 22.77 16.16
N LYS A 362 10.68 22.05 15.95
CA LYS A 362 9.96 21.33 16.99
C LYS A 362 10.28 19.84 16.99
N SER A 363 10.15 19.24 18.17
CA SER A 363 10.31 17.80 18.40
C SER A 363 9.21 16.99 17.71
N LEU A 364 9.60 16.00 16.90
CA LEU A 364 8.68 15.06 16.27
C LEU A 364 8.01 14.13 17.31
N ASP A 365 8.74 13.80 18.39
CA ASP A 365 8.26 13.06 19.56
C ASP A 365 7.42 11.82 19.17
N CYS A 366 8.06 10.93 18.41
CA CYS A 366 7.51 9.64 18.04
C CYS A 366 7.49 8.68 19.22
N THR A 367 6.38 7.98 19.39
CA THR A 367 6.20 6.98 20.44
C THR A 367 5.70 5.68 19.86
N ASN A 368 6.24 4.57 20.33
CA ASN A 368 5.76 3.22 20.02
C ASN A 368 4.67 2.73 21.00
N LYS A 369 4.45 3.46 22.09
CA LYS A 369 3.40 3.19 23.08
C LYS A 369 2.07 3.78 22.65
N LYS A 370 0.99 3.15 23.10
CA LYS A 370 -0.36 3.65 22.87
C LYS A 370 -0.56 4.98 23.59
N GLY A 371 -0.66 6.06 22.82
CA GLY A 371 -0.93 7.41 23.33
C GLY A 371 -2.41 7.67 23.64
N ARG A 372 -2.69 8.92 24.03
CA ARG A 372 -4.07 9.43 24.17
C ARG A 372 -4.75 9.51 22.80
N THR A 373 -6.07 9.39 22.78
CA THR A 373 -6.85 9.65 21.56
C THR A 373 -6.77 11.13 21.21
N TYR A 374 -6.36 11.43 19.98
CA TYR A 374 -6.32 12.81 19.46
C TYR A 374 -7.62 13.14 18.72
N LEU A 375 -8.00 14.41 18.72
CA LEU A 375 -9.12 14.87 17.88
C LEU A 375 -8.74 14.66 16.41
N PRO A 376 -9.58 13.96 15.62
CA PRO A 376 -9.29 13.71 14.21
C PRO A 376 -9.13 15.01 13.42
N ASN A 377 -8.04 15.11 12.66
CA ASN A 377 -7.73 16.23 11.79
C ASN A 377 -7.17 15.70 10.46
N PRO A 378 -7.95 15.76 9.36
CA PRO A 378 -7.52 15.29 8.04
C PRO A 378 -6.23 15.92 7.53
N LEU A 379 -5.83 17.13 7.97
CA LEU A 379 -4.55 17.74 7.61
C LEU A 379 -3.35 16.95 8.16
N LYS A 380 -3.55 16.15 9.21
CA LYS A 380 -2.50 15.27 9.74
C LYS A 380 -2.21 14.09 8.81
N HIS A 381 -3.14 13.77 7.92
CA HIS A 381 -2.96 12.76 6.88
C HIS A 381 -2.07 13.24 5.70
N THR A 382 -1.56 14.48 5.74
CA THR A 382 -0.70 15.00 4.67
C THR A 382 0.72 15.31 5.14
N ILE A 383 1.12 14.78 6.30
CA ILE A 383 2.47 14.95 6.83
C ILE A 383 2.88 13.71 7.62
N TYR A 384 4.02 13.12 7.26
CA TYR A 384 4.63 11.98 7.98
C TYR A 384 6.13 12.21 8.05
N LEU A 385 6.70 12.14 9.24
CA LEU A 385 8.15 12.29 9.46
C LEU A 385 8.70 13.55 8.78
N ASN A 386 7.96 14.65 8.92
CA ASN A 386 8.24 15.95 8.29
C ASN A 386 8.20 15.99 6.75
N ILE A 387 7.83 14.91 6.05
CA ILE A 387 7.57 14.92 4.60
C ILE A 387 6.11 15.30 4.32
N LEU A 388 5.90 16.26 3.43
CA LEU A 388 4.58 16.77 3.05
C LEU A 388 3.99 16.02 1.85
N TYR A 389 2.69 15.72 1.93
CA TYR A 389 1.89 15.05 0.91
C TYR A 389 0.74 15.94 0.40
N ARG A 390 0.81 17.26 0.62
CA ARG A 390 -0.33 18.15 0.41
C ARG A 390 -0.65 18.34 -1.07
N SER A 391 0.35 18.58 -1.91
CA SER A 391 0.11 18.68 -3.36
C SER A 391 -0.34 17.34 -3.96
N ALA A 392 0.00 16.24 -3.28
CA ALA A 392 -0.33 14.87 -3.65
C ALA A 392 -1.76 14.44 -3.28
N VAL A 393 -2.38 15.05 -2.25
CA VAL A 393 -3.71 14.70 -1.77
C VAL A 393 -4.59 15.95 -1.74
N ASP A 394 -5.55 16.04 -2.66
CA ASP A 394 -6.59 17.07 -2.60
C ASP A 394 -7.56 16.75 -1.46
N ILE A 395 -7.23 17.18 -0.24
CA ILE A 395 -7.96 16.85 1.00
C ILE A 395 -9.44 17.23 0.89
N GLN A 396 -9.76 18.36 0.26
CA GLN A 396 -11.14 18.82 0.13
C GLN A 396 -11.94 17.92 -0.79
N LYS A 397 -11.37 17.54 -1.95
CA LYS A 397 -12.02 16.60 -2.86
C LYS A 397 -12.00 15.17 -2.33
N PHE A 398 -10.97 14.79 -1.56
CA PHE A 398 -10.88 13.50 -0.87
C PHE A 398 -12.04 13.32 0.11
N LEU A 399 -12.27 14.31 1.00
CA LEU A 399 -13.39 14.30 1.94
C LEU A 399 -14.75 14.30 1.23
N LYS A 400 -14.84 14.96 0.06
CA LYS A 400 -16.07 14.97 -0.76
C LYS A 400 -16.19 13.77 -1.69
N SER A 401 -15.18 12.89 -1.79
CA SER A 401 -15.09 11.81 -2.79
C SER A 401 -15.23 12.26 -4.26
N THR A 402 -14.93 13.53 -4.57
CA THR A 402 -15.16 14.15 -5.89
C THR A 402 -13.86 14.46 -6.65
N VAL A 403 -12.81 13.65 -6.51
CA VAL A 403 -11.57 13.86 -7.28
C VAL A 403 -11.72 13.20 -8.66
N SER A 404 -11.74 14.01 -9.72
CA SER A 404 -11.51 13.58 -11.10
C SER A 404 -10.00 13.49 -11.32
N ALA A 405 -9.45 12.28 -11.31
CA ALA A 405 -8.10 12.05 -11.83
C ALA A 405 -8.22 11.48 -13.25
N ALA A 406 -7.24 11.79 -14.09
CA ALA A 406 -7.06 11.07 -15.34
C ALA A 406 -6.60 9.66 -15.00
N GLU A 407 -7.54 8.72 -14.90
CA GLU A 407 -7.26 7.30 -14.81
C GLU A 407 -6.99 6.76 -16.21
N ILE A 408 -6.22 5.67 -16.32
CA ILE A 408 -6.15 4.89 -17.56
C ILE A 408 -7.58 4.54 -17.96
N GLN A 409 -7.91 4.81 -19.21
CA GLN A 409 -9.26 4.54 -19.67
C GLN A 409 -9.51 3.03 -19.70
N ARG A 410 -10.77 2.64 -19.52
CA ARG A 410 -11.14 1.26 -19.79
C ARG A 410 -11.10 1.03 -21.29
N THR A 411 -10.90 -0.22 -21.69
CA THR A 411 -11.03 -0.61 -23.09
C THR A 411 -12.43 -0.26 -23.62
N PRO A 412 -12.66 -0.22 -24.95
CA PRO A 412 -14.00 0.02 -25.52
C PRO A 412 -15.07 -0.95 -24.98
N ASN A 413 -14.67 -2.17 -24.64
CA ASN A 413 -15.52 -3.21 -24.04
C ASN A 413 -15.72 -3.04 -22.51
N LYS A 414 -15.26 -1.91 -21.94
CA LYS A 414 -15.24 -1.61 -20.51
C LYS A 414 -14.38 -2.57 -19.69
N ASN A 415 -13.44 -3.29 -20.31
CA ASN A 415 -12.51 -4.13 -19.57
C ASN A 415 -11.51 -3.28 -18.78
N THR A 416 -10.89 -3.91 -17.78
CA THR A 416 -9.83 -3.25 -17.03
C THR A 416 -8.55 -3.30 -17.84
N GLU A 417 -8.08 -2.13 -18.27
CA GLU A 417 -6.78 -1.97 -18.92
C GLU A 417 -5.67 -1.80 -17.89
N CYS A 418 -4.47 -2.31 -18.18
CA CYS A 418 -3.24 -2.05 -17.46
C CYS A 418 -2.19 -1.44 -18.38
N ARG A 419 -1.42 -0.49 -17.85
CA ARG A 419 -0.27 0.14 -18.46
C ARG A 419 0.97 -0.21 -17.66
N LEU A 420 2.03 -0.58 -18.35
CA LEU A 420 3.39 -0.59 -17.83
C LEU A 420 4.14 0.59 -18.42
N ILE A 421 4.86 1.36 -17.60
CA ILE A 421 5.89 2.28 -18.07
C ILE A 421 7.23 1.80 -17.52
N ILE A 422 8.21 1.66 -18.40
CA ILE A 422 9.56 1.23 -18.08
C ILE A 422 10.50 2.39 -18.37
N TYR A 423 11.27 2.81 -17.37
CA TYR A 423 12.41 3.67 -17.62
C TYR A 423 13.67 2.80 -17.73
N ASP A 424 14.20 2.68 -18.94
CA ASP A 424 15.45 1.96 -19.19
C ASP A 424 16.61 2.90 -18.93
N SER A 425 17.36 2.61 -17.86
CA SER A 425 18.38 3.52 -17.37
C SER A 425 19.64 3.53 -18.24
N ASP A 426 19.97 2.39 -18.85
CA ASP A 426 21.15 2.23 -19.71
C ASP A 426 20.92 2.94 -21.06
N LYS A 427 19.70 2.87 -21.58
CA LYS A 427 19.30 3.56 -22.82
C LYS A 427 18.79 4.98 -22.62
N LYS A 428 18.48 5.36 -21.37
CA LYS A 428 17.87 6.64 -20.98
C LYS A 428 16.55 6.91 -21.71
N GLU A 429 15.77 5.87 -21.98
CA GLU A 429 14.50 5.95 -22.70
C GLU A 429 13.32 5.50 -21.84
N TYR A 430 12.15 6.06 -22.14
CA TYR A 430 10.89 5.60 -21.57
C TYR A 430 10.18 4.73 -22.59
N ARG A 431 9.68 3.59 -22.12
CA ARG A 431 8.87 2.67 -22.91
C ARG A 431 7.54 2.42 -22.23
N ASP A 432 6.48 2.25 -23.00
CA ASP A 432 5.15 1.90 -22.51
C ASP A 432 4.56 0.69 -23.21
N VAL A 433 3.69 -0.02 -22.51
CA VAL A 433 2.88 -1.08 -23.07
C VAL A 433 1.54 -1.16 -22.34
N PHE A 434 0.48 -1.46 -23.09
CA PHE A 434 -0.86 -1.61 -22.58
C PHE A 434 -1.36 -3.03 -22.82
N PHE A 435 -2.10 -3.59 -21.86
CA PHE A 435 -2.73 -4.90 -22.01
C PHE A 435 -4.07 -4.97 -21.27
N ASP A 436 -4.93 -5.89 -21.69
CA ASP A 436 -6.22 -6.14 -21.05
C ASP A 436 -6.06 -7.09 -19.84
N VAL A 437 -6.31 -6.58 -18.63
CA VAL A 437 -6.25 -7.38 -17.40
C VAL A 437 -7.31 -8.48 -17.40
N ASN A 438 -8.44 -8.27 -18.07
CA ASN A 438 -9.45 -9.33 -18.18
C ASN A 438 -8.97 -10.48 -19.06
N ALA A 439 -8.16 -10.21 -20.09
CA ALA A 439 -7.51 -11.26 -20.88
C ALA A 439 -6.48 -12.03 -20.04
N ALA A 440 -5.74 -11.31 -19.18
CA ALA A 440 -4.78 -11.88 -18.23
C ALA A 440 -5.44 -12.81 -17.18
N ARG A 441 -6.74 -12.64 -16.94
CA ARG A 441 -7.53 -13.42 -15.97
C ARG A 441 -8.17 -14.68 -16.53
N LEU A 442 -8.25 -14.80 -17.85
CA LEU A 442 -8.99 -15.89 -18.46
C LEU A 442 -8.40 -17.22 -18.02
N LYS A 443 -9.24 -18.07 -17.43
CA LYS A 443 -8.84 -19.44 -17.16
C LYS A 443 -8.62 -20.14 -18.50
N PRO A 444 -7.54 -20.91 -18.64
CA PRO A 444 -7.35 -21.70 -19.83
C PRO A 444 -8.55 -22.59 -20.11
N VAL A 445 -9.00 -22.59 -21.36
CA VAL A 445 -9.93 -23.62 -21.83
C VAL A 445 -9.11 -24.88 -22.00
N VAL A 446 -9.21 -25.80 -21.03
CA VAL A 446 -8.70 -27.16 -21.22
C VAL A 446 -9.63 -27.79 -22.26
N ASP A 447 -9.15 -28.01 -23.48
CA ASP A 447 -9.92 -28.77 -24.48
C ASP A 447 -10.01 -30.20 -23.95
N THR A 448 -11.18 -30.56 -23.42
CA THR A 448 -11.43 -31.87 -22.79
C THR A 448 -11.48 -33.02 -23.80
N ARG A 449 -11.16 -32.78 -25.07
CA ARG A 449 -11.23 -33.77 -26.15
C ARG A 449 -10.07 -34.77 -26.18
N ASP A 450 -8.98 -34.54 -25.43
CA ASP A 450 -7.82 -35.45 -25.36
C ASP A 450 -7.58 -36.08 -23.99
N VAL A 451 -8.61 -36.11 -23.13
CA VAL A 451 -8.53 -36.75 -21.81
C VAL A 451 -9.67 -37.75 -21.66
N ASP A 452 -9.48 -38.95 -22.23
CA ASP A 452 -10.18 -40.17 -21.79
C ASP A 452 -9.73 -40.50 -20.37
N VAL A 453 -10.23 -39.77 -19.38
CA VAL A 453 -10.18 -40.17 -17.98
C VAL A 453 -11.54 -40.73 -17.63
N ASP A 454 -11.54 -42.04 -17.44
CA ASP A 454 -12.68 -42.89 -17.09
C ASP A 454 -13.47 -42.28 -15.91
N GLU A 455 -14.60 -41.64 -16.25
CA GLU A 455 -15.46 -40.84 -15.36
C GLU A 455 -16.26 -41.69 -14.35
N LYS A 456 -15.81 -42.92 -14.08
CA LYS A 456 -16.45 -43.88 -13.16
C LYS A 456 -16.00 -43.78 -11.71
N GLY A 457 -14.96 -43.00 -11.39
CA GLY A 457 -14.41 -42.89 -10.03
C GLY A 457 -15.14 -41.92 -9.08
N TRP A 458 -15.95 -40.97 -9.58
CA TRP A 458 -16.46 -39.87 -8.75
C TRP A 458 -17.90 -40.05 -8.22
N LYS A 459 -18.60 -41.14 -8.58
CA LYS A 459 -20.02 -41.34 -8.20
C LYS A 459 -20.28 -42.10 -6.90
N THR A 460 -19.25 -42.58 -6.19
CA THR A 460 -19.44 -43.50 -5.05
C THR A 460 -19.32 -42.84 -3.67
N LEU A 461 -19.67 -41.56 -3.52
CA LEU A 461 -19.64 -40.87 -2.21
C LEU A 461 -20.87 -39.96 -1.91
N LYS A 462 -21.99 -40.16 -2.62
CA LYS A 462 -23.24 -39.41 -2.39
C LYS A 462 -24.50 -40.28 -2.24
N ASN A 463 -24.38 -41.45 -1.62
CA ASN A 463 -25.56 -42.21 -1.19
C ASN A 463 -25.61 -42.28 0.34
N GLY A 464 -26.37 -41.35 0.91
CA GLY A 464 -26.73 -41.29 2.31
C GLY A 464 -27.99 -40.44 2.51
N GLY A 465 -29.13 -40.96 2.06
CA GLY A 465 -30.48 -40.74 2.61
C GLY A 465 -31.11 -39.34 2.57
N GLY A 466 -32.19 -39.19 1.79
CA GLY A 466 -33.12 -38.07 1.97
C GLY A 466 -34.05 -37.83 0.79
N ILE A 467 -35.16 -38.56 0.76
CA ILE A 467 -36.29 -38.40 -0.18
C ILE A 467 -36.94 -37.03 0.02
N SER A 468 -37.08 -36.22 -1.05
CA SER A 468 -38.28 -35.42 -1.25
C SER A 468 -38.48 -35.07 -2.72
N MET A 469 -39.56 -35.59 -3.29
CA MET A 469 -40.17 -35.11 -4.52
C MET A 469 -40.78 -33.75 -4.23
N PHE A 470 -40.46 -32.70 -4.99
CA PHE A 470 -41.43 -31.69 -5.41
C PHE A 470 -40.81 -30.88 -6.57
N GLY A 471 -41.44 -31.00 -7.74
CA GLY A 471 -41.17 -30.12 -8.86
C GLY A 471 -41.62 -28.70 -8.52
N SER A 472 -40.78 -27.71 -8.85
CA SER A 472 -41.13 -26.30 -8.74
C SER A 472 -40.50 -25.52 -9.89
N LYS A 473 -41.38 -24.77 -10.56
CA LYS A 473 -41.18 -24.01 -11.79
C LYS A 473 -40.16 -22.89 -11.60
N LYS A 474 -39.40 -22.63 -12.68
CA LYS A 474 -38.70 -21.37 -12.94
C LYS A 474 -39.69 -20.19 -12.88
N SER A 475 -39.48 -19.28 -11.95
CA SER A 475 -39.84 -17.86 -12.09
C SER A 475 -39.28 -17.05 -10.93
N GLY A 476 -38.68 -15.89 -11.22
CA GLY A 476 -38.50 -14.85 -10.21
C GLY A 476 -37.14 -14.18 -10.22
N THR A 477 -37.04 -13.12 -11.00
CA THR A 477 -36.08 -12.02 -10.87
C THR A 477 -36.08 -11.46 -9.44
N GLY A 478 -35.28 -12.04 -8.57
CA GLY A 478 -34.90 -11.46 -7.28
C GLY A 478 -33.48 -10.92 -7.41
N ALA A 479 -33.30 -9.62 -7.22
CA ALA A 479 -32.00 -8.99 -7.00
C ALA A 479 -31.41 -9.52 -5.69
N GLY A 480 -30.86 -10.73 -5.74
CA GLY A 480 -30.06 -11.29 -4.65
C GLY A 480 -28.81 -10.45 -4.50
N LEU A 481 -28.48 -10.09 -3.25
CA LEU A 481 -27.14 -9.62 -2.93
C LEU A 481 -26.16 -10.65 -3.51
N ASN A 482 -25.47 -10.27 -4.60
CA ASN A 482 -24.46 -11.10 -5.23
C ASN A 482 -23.49 -11.54 -4.14
N THR A 483 -23.45 -12.84 -3.86
CA THR A 483 -22.31 -13.45 -3.18
C THR A 483 -21.05 -12.98 -3.90
N PRO A 484 -19.99 -12.57 -3.18
CA PRO A 484 -18.76 -12.13 -3.82
C PRO A 484 -18.30 -13.23 -4.78
N LYS A 485 -18.34 -12.92 -6.09
CA LYS A 485 -17.71 -13.74 -7.12
C LYS A 485 -16.23 -13.83 -6.78
N ASP A 486 -15.60 -14.95 -7.15
CA ASP A 486 -14.17 -15.15 -6.99
C ASP A 486 -13.39 -13.90 -7.41
N VAL A 487 -12.46 -13.42 -6.56
CA VAL A 487 -11.53 -12.36 -6.94
C VAL A 487 -10.57 -12.96 -7.94
N SER A 488 -10.64 -12.52 -9.19
CA SER A 488 -9.81 -13.05 -10.26
C SER A 488 -8.47 -12.32 -10.29
N GLU A 489 -7.40 -13.09 -10.11
CA GLU A 489 -6.00 -12.66 -10.28
C GLU A 489 -5.60 -12.66 -11.76
N ASP A 490 -4.54 -11.91 -12.10
CA ASP A 490 -3.92 -11.84 -13.43
C ASP A 490 -3.09 -13.11 -13.78
N ILE A 491 -3.69 -14.29 -13.59
CA ILE A 491 -3.03 -15.61 -13.61
C ILE A 491 -2.30 -15.97 -14.91
N ARG A 492 -2.53 -15.28 -16.02
CA ARG A 492 -1.79 -15.52 -17.27
C ARG A 492 -0.56 -14.64 -17.40
N MET A 493 -0.28 -13.76 -16.45
CA MET A 493 0.94 -12.97 -16.40
C MET A 493 2.12 -13.83 -15.91
N THR A 494 2.66 -14.63 -16.82
CA THR A 494 3.85 -15.46 -16.58
C THR A 494 5.13 -14.74 -17.01
N LEU A 495 6.29 -15.30 -16.66
CA LEU A 495 7.59 -14.82 -17.13
C LEU A 495 7.63 -14.55 -18.64
N LYS A 496 7.22 -15.53 -19.45
CA LYS A 496 7.25 -15.43 -20.92
C LYS A 496 6.36 -14.29 -21.42
N VAL A 497 5.19 -14.14 -20.81
CA VAL A 497 4.22 -13.09 -21.16
C VAL A 497 4.76 -11.72 -20.80
N PHE A 498 5.29 -11.58 -19.59
CA PHE A 498 5.85 -10.32 -19.14
C PHE A 498 7.06 -9.92 -19.99
N ASP A 499 7.98 -10.85 -20.27
CA ASP A 499 9.13 -10.59 -21.14
C ASP A 499 8.69 -10.20 -22.57
N SER A 500 7.65 -10.86 -23.11
CA SER A 500 7.05 -10.48 -24.40
C SER A 500 6.45 -9.07 -24.36
N LEU A 501 5.77 -8.70 -23.26
CA LEU A 501 5.23 -7.35 -23.09
C LEU A 501 6.34 -6.30 -23.07
N ILE A 502 7.40 -6.52 -22.27
CA ILE A 502 8.55 -5.61 -22.20
C ILE A 502 9.24 -5.49 -23.56
N ALA A 503 9.39 -6.60 -24.29
CA ALA A 503 9.98 -6.60 -25.63
C ALA A 503 9.12 -5.85 -26.66
N SER A 504 7.79 -5.87 -26.49
CA SER A 504 6.85 -5.15 -27.35
C SER A 504 6.65 -3.67 -26.98
N ALA A 505 7.23 -3.21 -25.86
CA ALA A 505 7.00 -1.88 -25.34
C ALA A 505 7.55 -0.80 -26.29
N THR A 506 6.74 0.22 -26.53
CA THR A 506 7.04 1.31 -27.47
C THR A 506 7.80 2.42 -26.79
N VAL A 507 8.84 2.94 -27.44
CA VAL A 507 9.53 4.15 -26.95
C VAL A 507 8.61 5.34 -27.09
N PHE A 508 8.51 6.17 -26.05
CA PHE A 508 7.76 7.42 -26.09
C PHE A 508 8.56 8.58 -25.49
N ASP A 509 8.25 9.79 -25.96
CA ASP A 509 8.89 11.00 -25.47
C ASP A 509 8.22 11.45 -24.15
N ILE A 510 8.98 11.36 -23.06
CA ILE A 510 8.55 11.77 -21.72
C ILE A 510 8.37 13.30 -21.59
N THR A 511 8.85 14.10 -22.54
CA THR A 511 8.57 15.54 -22.54
C THR A 511 7.10 15.83 -22.86
N GLY A 512 6.43 14.92 -23.57
CA GLY A 512 5.00 14.96 -23.85
C GLY A 512 4.11 14.54 -22.67
N PRO A 513 2.78 14.59 -22.86
CA PRO A 513 1.85 14.03 -21.88
C PRO A 513 2.07 12.53 -21.73
N LEU A 514 1.92 12.00 -20.51
CA LEU A 514 2.00 10.56 -20.30
C LEU A 514 0.96 9.82 -21.15
N PRO A 515 1.32 8.67 -21.73
CA PRO A 515 0.38 7.87 -22.50
C PRO A 515 -0.73 7.37 -21.56
N MET A 516 -1.94 7.87 -21.76
CA MET A 516 -3.14 7.47 -21.01
C MET A 516 -3.94 6.37 -21.71
N GLN A 517 -3.58 6.09 -22.96
CA GLN A 517 -4.10 5.08 -23.85
C GLN A 517 -2.97 4.68 -24.80
N GLY A 518 -2.99 3.42 -25.25
CA GLY A 518 -2.07 2.95 -26.28
C GLY A 518 -2.65 1.73 -26.99
N LEU A 519 -1.88 1.20 -27.94
CA LEU A 519 -2.25 -0.04 -28.60
C LEU A 519 -2.24 -1.19 -27.59
N LEU A 520 -3.41 -1.81 -27.39
CA LEU A 520 -3.52 -2.99 -26.54
C LEU A 520 -2.73 -4.14 -27.17
N GLN A 521 -1.72 -4.60 -26.44
CA GLN A 521 -1.03 -5.83 -26.74
C GLN A 521 -1.82 -7.00 -26.14
N ASP A 522 -1.99 -8.06 -26.93
CA ASP A 522 -2.49 -9.34 -26.45
C ASP A 522 -1.34 -10.36 -26.40
N PRO A 523 -0.45 -10.28 -25.40
CA PRO A 523 0.62 -11.27 -25.25
C PRO A 523 0.06 -12.64 -24.85
N PHE A 524 -1.24 -12.71 -24.52
CA PHE A 524 -1.86 -13.90 -23.97
C PHE A 524 -2.30 -14.87 -25.06
N ALA A 525 -2.48 -14.41 -26.31
CA ALA A 525 -2.86 -15.28 -27.43
C ALA A 525 -1.87 -16.44 -27.66
N GLN A 526 -0.60 -16.26 -27.29
CA GLN A 526 0.46 -17.26 -27.48
C GLN A 526 0.69 -18.17 -26.26
N VAL A 527 -0.01 -17.92 -25.16
CA VAL A 527 0.20 -18.63 -23.89
C VAL A 527 -0.54 -19.94 -23.90
N ASN A 528 0.19 -21.05 -23.79
CA ASN A 528 -0.40 -22.38 -23.67
C ASN A 528 -1.27 -22.44 -22.40
N ALA A 529 -2.37 -23.17 -22.45
CA ALA A 529 -3.24 -23.41 -21.32
C ALA A 529 -2.53 -23.93 -20.05
N LYS A 530 -1.38 -24.60 -20.23
CA LYS A 530 -0.56 -25.12 -19.13
C LYS A 530 0.39 -24.08 -18.51
N GLU A 531 0.59 -22.92 -19.16
CA GLU A 531 1.48 -21.85 -18.73
C GLU A 531 0.70 -20.74 -18.01
N VAL A 532 0.10 -21.07 -16.87
CA VAL A 532 -0.53 -20.09 -15.99
C VAL A 532 0.25 -19.95 -14.69
N ALA A 533 0.34 -18.73 -14.20
CA ALA A 533 0.79 -18.43 -12.85
C ALA A 533 -0.13 -19.12 -11.82
N PRO A 534 0.42 -19.52 -10.67
CA PRO A 534 -0.38 -20.13 -9.61
C PRO A 534 -1.37 -19.11 -9.06
N ASN A 535 -2.52 -19.55 -8.56
CA ASN A 535 -3.37 -18.67 -7.76
C ASN A 535 -2.65 -18.39 -6.44
N ILE A 536 -2.38 -17.13 -6.16
CA ILE A 536 -1.74 -16.65 -4.94
C ILE A 536 -2.77 -16.54 -3.81
N CYS A 537 -4.02 -16.20 -4.13
CA CYS A 537 -5.08 -16.24 -3.14
C CYS A 537 -5.55 -17.70 -2.99
N VAL A 538 -5.58 -18.18 -1.74
CA VAL A 538 -6.15 -19.48 -1.40
C VAL A 538 -7.54 -19.59 -2.04
N LYS A 539 -7.93 -20.79 -2.49
CA LYS A 539 -9.24 -21.01 -3.15
C LYS A 539 -10.36 -20.45 -2.26
N ILE A 540 -11.07 -19.46 -2.81
CA ILE A 540 -12.33 -18.97 -2.28
C ILE A 540 -13.28 -20.16 -2.22
N THR A 541 -13.51 -20.67 -1.01
CA THR A 541 -14.63 -21.57 -0.80
C THR A 541 -15.80 -20.67 -0.48
N PRO A 542 -16.85 -20.59 -1.31
CA PRO A 542 -18.05 -19.85 -0.96
C PRO A 542 -18.57 -20.43 0.35
N VAL A 543 -18.62 -19.61 1.40
CA VAL A 543 -19.27 -20.01 2.65
C VAL A 543 -20.76 -20.09 2.35
N ALA A 544 -21.24 -21.29 2.04
CA ALA A 544 -22.65 -21.61 2.19
C ALA A 544 -22.96 -21.52 3.69
N GLU A 545 -23.78 -20.53 4.05
CA GLU A 545 -24.65 -20.50 5.23
C GLU A 545 -24.06 -20.94 6.59
N ALA A 546 -23.59 -19.95 7.36
CA ALA A 546 -23.68 -20.01 8.83
C ALA A 546 -23.77 -18.59 9.43
N LEU A 547 -24.67 -17.76 8.90
CA LEU A 547 -25.28 -16.71 9.72
C LEU A 547 -26.65 -17.24 10.12
N THR A 548 -26.70 -17.76 11.34
CA THR A 548 -27.91 -18.08 12.09
C THR A 548 -29.04 -17.12 11.72
N THR A 549 -30.13 -17.68 11.20
CA THR A 549 -31.40 -16.99 11.00
C THR A 549 -31.86 -16.40 12.33
N GLY A 550 -31.53 -15.13 12.56
CA GLY A 550 -32.25 -14.31 13.52
C GLY A 550 -33.70 -14.24 13.06
N GLY A 551 -34.55 -15.04 13.71
CA GLY A 551 -35.98 -15.10 13.43
C GLY A 551 -36.53 -13.68 13.33
N ARG A 552 -37.02 -13.33 12.15
CA ARG A 552 -37.66 -12.04 11.86
C ARG A 552 -38.95 -12.00 12.69
N ARG A 553 -38.87 -11.50 13.93
CA ARG A 553 -40.07 -11.15 14.71
C ARG A 553 -40.83 -10.10 13.92
N THR A 554 -41.93 -10.52 13.30
CA THR A 554 -42.95 -9.66 12.73
C THR A 554 -43.46 -8.75 13.86
N ARG A 555 -42.92 -7.53 13.93
CA ARG A 555 -43.52 -6.46 14.72
C ARG A 555 -44.89 -6.17 14.10
N LYS A 556 -45.96 -6.73 14.67
CA LYS A 556 -47.32 -6.24 14.45
C LYS A 556 -47.31 -4.74 14.79
N ARG A 557 -47.56 -3.89 13.79
CA ARG A 557 -47.83 -2.47 13.99
C ARG A 557 -49.03 -2.38 14.93
N LYS A 558 -48.82 -1.95 16.19
CA LYS A 558 -49.91 -1.43 17.01
C LYS A 558 -50.37 -0.14 16.36
N VAL A 559 -51.56 -0.16 15.75
CA VAL A 559 -52.25 1.03 15.30
C VAL A 559 -52.71 1.76 16.56
N THR A 560 -51.99 2.82 16.93
CA THR A 560 -52.42 3.71 18.00
C THR A 560 -53.48 4.64 17.42
N HIS A 561 -54.77 4.35 17.68
CA HIS A 561 -55.84 5.31 17.39
C HIS A 561 -55.64 6.55 18.27
N ARG A 562 -55.14 7.65 17.68
CA ARG A 562 -55.23 8.97 18.29
C ARG A 562 -56.70 9.39 18.29
N ARG A 563 -57.32 9.36 19.46
CA ARG A 563 -58.65 9.94 19.70
C ARG A 563 -58.51 11.46 19.57
N ILE A 564 -59.00 12.00 18.45
CA ILE A 564 -59.12 13.45 18.24
C ILE A 564 -60.20 13.94 19.22
N VAL A 565 -59.79 14.60 20.29
CA VAL A 565 -60.70 15.30 21.20
C VAL A 565 -60.93 16.70 20.62
N ASN A 566 -62.10 16.90 20.02
CA ASN A 566 -62.58 18.21 19.63
C ASN A 566 -62.88 19.04 20.89
N LYS A 567 -61.96 19.96 21.25
CA LYS A 567 -62.24 21.03 22.22
C LYS A 567 -63.22 22.01 21.57
N LYS A 568 -64.50 21.90 21.94
CA LYS A 568 -65.51 22.93 21.65
C LYS A 568 -65.14 24.23 22.36
N ASN A 569 -65.16 25.31 21.58
CA ASN A 569 -65.05 26.70 22.03
C ASN A 569 -66.11 27.02 23.09
N LYS A 570 -65.65 27.38 24.30
CA LYS A 570 -66.49 28.04 25.30
C LYS A 570 -66.41 29.54 25.05
N LYS A 571 -67.49 30.12 24.51
CA LYS A 571 -67.71 31.57 24.44
C LYS A 571 -67.82 32.11 25.86
N THR A 572 -66.90 32.95 26.27
CA THR A 572 -67.11 33.92 27.36
C THR A 572 -67.56 35.24 26.72
N ARG A 573 -68.83 35.58 26.94
CA ARG A 573 -69.37 36.92 26.72
C ARG A 573 -69.09 37.73 27.99
N ARG A 574 -68.50 38.92 27.82
CA ARG A 574 -68.54 39.98 28.82
C ARG A 574 -69.94 40.61 28.79
N HIS A 575 -70.61 40.61 29.94
CA HIS A 575 -71.11 41.81 30.60
C HIS A 575 -71.24 41.51 32.09
#